data_AF-A0A6M0G8U4-F1
#
_entry.id   AF-A0A6M0G8U4-F1
#
_cell.length_a   1.000
_cell.length_b   1.000
_cell.length_c   1.000
_cell.angle_alpha   90.00
_cell.angle_beta   90.00
_cell.angle_gamma   90.00
#
_symmetry.space_group_name_H-M   'P 1'
#
loop_
_entity.id
_entity.type
_entity.pdbx_description
1 polymer ?
#
loop_
_entity_poly.entity_id
_entity_poly.type
_entity_poly.pdbx_seq_one_letter_code
_entity_poly.pdbx_strand_id
1 'polypeptide(L)'
;MKYTFPEVPLIKGDLGGSTLYRIAEQTAVAVEVKSFVGGSDVTEFHSALGQSLNYRSALRLTEPERNLYLAVPGDVYDEFFRRRFIQRVIAEHQLKLLIFSPERE
;
A
#
# COMPACT_ATOMS: atom_id res chain seq x y z
N MET A 1 12.62 7.41 -3.60
CA MET A 1 11.76 8.33 -4.37
C MET A 1 10.39 8.37 -3.72
N LYS A 2 9.92 9.54 -3.27
CA LYS A 2 8.51 9.75 -2.91
C LYS A 2 7.73 9.79 -4.23
N TYR A 3 6.83 8.85 -4.46
CA TYR A 3 5.83 8.98 -5.50
C TYR A 3 4.61 9.63 -4.87
N THR A 4 4.49 10.94 -5.02
CA THR A 4 3.23 11.66 -4.81
C THR A 4 2.49 11.55 -6.13
N PHE A 5 1.42 10.76 -6.17
CA PHE A 5 0.61 10.63 -7.37
C PHE A 5 -0.31 11.86 -7.46
N PRO A 6 -0.33 12.59 -8.59
CA PRO A 6 -1.35 13.61 -8.82
C PRO A 6 -2.69 12.90 -9.02
N GLU A 7 -3.68 13.24 -8.19
CA GLU A 7 -5.13 12.96 -8.32
C GLU A 7 -5.51 11.87 -9.34
N VAL A 8 -5.03 10.64 -9.17
CA VAL A 8 -5.47 9.55 -10.05
C VAL A 8 -6.77 9.02 -9.46
N PRO A 9 -7.86 8.92 -10.25
CA PRO A 9 -9.10 8.34 -9.78
C PRO A 9 -8.84 6.92 -9.27
N LEU A 10 -8.96 6.74 -7.96
CA LEU A 10 -8.83 5.46 -7.31
C LEU A 10 -10.15 4.70 -7.46
N ILE A 11 -10.18 3.68 -8.33
CA ILE A 11 -11.38 2.84 -8.46
C ILE A 11 -11.35 1.81 -7.34
N LYS A 12 -12.29 1.95 -6.40
CA LYS A 12 -12.43 1.09 -5.23
C LYS A 12 -12.95 -0.30 -5.61
N GLY A 13 -12.26 -1.35 -5.16
CA GLY A 13 -12.72 -2.73 -5.15
C GLY A 13 -12.54 -3.36 -3.77
N ASP A 14 -13.24 -4.46 -3.49
CA ASP A 14 -13.16 -5.18 -2.21
C ASP A 14 -12.62 -6.60 -2.43
N LEU A 15 -11.70 -7.02 -1.57
CA LEU A 15 -11.16 -8.39 -1.54
C LEU A 15 -10.71 -8.71 -0.11
N GLY A 16 -11.47 -9.59 0.56
CA GLY A 16 -11.08 -10.15 1.86
C GLY A 16 -10.94 -9.12 2.99
N GLY A 17 -11.76 -8.05 2.99
CA GLY A 17 -11.76 -7.01 4.03
C GLY A 17 -10.72 -5.90 3.83
N SER A 18 -9.99 -5.92 2.71
CA SER A 18 -9.04 -4.88 2.32
C SER A 18 -9.54 -4.12 1.09
N THR A 19 -9.40 -2.80 1.10
CA THR A 19 -9.78 -1.95 -0.03
C THR A 19 -8.65 -1.96 -1.06
N LEU A 20 -8.95 -2.40 -2.28
CA LEU A 20 -8.05 -2.27 -3.41
C LEU A 20 -8.42 -1.02 -4.20
N TYR A 21 -7.40 -0.28 -4.60
CA TYR A 21 -7.56 0.81 -5.55
C TYR A 21 -6.86 0.47 -6.85
N ARG A 22 -7.61 0.55 -7.95
CA ARG A 22 -7.02 0.55 -9.28
C ARG A 22 -6.72 1.98 -9.68
N ILE A 23 -5.51 2.20 -10.16
CA ILE A 23 -5.05 3.48 -10.68
C ILE A 23 -5.48 3.49 -12.16
N ALA A 24 -6.49 4.31 -12.48
CA ALA A 24 -7.33 4.16 -13.69
C ALA A 24 -6.58 4.17 -15.03
N GLU A 25 -5.32 4.62 -15.08
CA GLU A 25 -4.51 4.66 -16.31
C GLU A 25 -3.10 4.06 -16.17
N GLN A 26 -2.83 3.31 -15.10
CA GLN A 26 -1.53 2.66 -14.91
C GLN A 26 -1.68 1.13 -14.81
N THR A 27 -0.62 0.41 -15.16
CA THR A 27 -0.43 -1.01 -14.81
C THR A 27 -0.18 -1.15 -13.30
N ALA A 28 -0.92 -0.44 -12.45
CA ALA A 28 -0.67 -0.38 -11.02
C ALA A 28 -1.92 -0.75 -10.22
N VAL A 29 -1.71 -1.58 -9.21
CA VAL A 29 -2.70 -1.94 -8.19
C VAL A 29 -2.19 -1.41 -6.86
N ALA A 30 -3.02 -0.67 -6.14
CA ALA A 30 -2.71 -0.24 -4.78
C ALA A 30 -3.56 -1.04 -3.78
N VAL A 31 -2.93 -1.61 -2.76
CA VAL A 31 -3.62 -2.13 -1.58
C VAL A 31 -3.63 -1.03 -0.55
N GLU A 32 -4.81 -0.61 -0.11
CA GLU A 32 -4.93 0.35 0.98
C GLU A 32 -4.70 -0.36 2.32
N VAL A 33 -3.79 0.19 3.11
CA VAL A 33 -3.80 -0.07 4.56
C VAL A 33 -4.74 0.95 5.18
N LYS A 34 -5.89 0.48 5.65
CA LYS A 34 -6.85 1.35 6.36
C LYS A 34 -6.20 1.95 7.59
N SER A 35 -6.76 3.09 7.99
CA SER A 35 -6.22 3.98 9.01
C SER A 35 -5.87 3.24 10.32
N PHE A 36 -4.68 3.55 10.82
CA PHE A 36 -4.04 3.06 12.05
C PHE A 36 -4.76 3.59 13.32
N VAL A 37 -6.09 3.59 13.30
CA VAL A 37 -6.94 4.37 14.22
C VAL A 37 -7.64 3.42 15.22
N GLY A 38 -7.49 2.10 15.08
CA GLY A 38 -8.11 1.11 15.95
C GLY A 38 -7.22 -0.03 16.47
N GLY A 39 -5.99 -0.19 15.95
CA GLY A 39 -5.08 -1.31 16.29
C GLY A 39 -3.62 -0.88 16.46
N SER A 40 -2.77 -1.84 16.84
CA SER A 40 -1.30 -1.64 16.88
C SER A 40 -0.76 -1.55 15.44
N ASP A 41 -0.03 -0.47 15.13
CA ASP A 41 0.64 -0.25 13.83
C ASP A 41 1.40 -1.48 13.32
N VAL A 42 1.99 -2.24 14.24
CA VAL A 42 2.77 -3.43 13.95
C VAL A 42 1.88 -4.55 13.42
N THR A 43 0.71 -4.77 14.03
CA THR A 43 -0.23 -5.81 13.60
C THR A 43 -0.78 -5.50 12.21
N GLU A 44 -1.17 -4.26 11.97
CA GLU A 44 -1.67 -3.82 10.66
C GLU A 44 -0.59 -3.93 9.59
N PHE A 45 0.64 -3.53 9.92
CA PHE A 45 1.78 -3.70 9.03
C PHE A 45 2.07 -5.17 8.69
N HIS A 46 1.99 -6.10 9.64
CA HIS A 46 2.18 -7.53 9.37
C HIS A 46 1.13 -8.08 8.42
N SER A 47 -0.14 -7.74 8.62
CA SER A 47 -1.23 -8.11 7.72
C SER A 47 -1.03 -7.52 6.32
N ALA A 48 -0.71 -6.23 6.24
CA ALA A 48 -0.45 -5.52 4.99
C ALA A 48 0.75 -6.10 4.22
N LEU A 49 1.84 -6.45 4.92
CA LEU A 49 3.00 -7.11 4.34
C LEU A 49 2.61 -8.48 3.79
N GLY A 50 1.92 -9.32 4.57
CA GLY A 50 1.48 -10.64 4.14
C GLY A 50 0.59 -10.59 2.90
N GLN A 51 -0.41 -9.70 2.89
CA GLN A 51 -1.27 -9.46 1.73
C GLN A 51 -0.46 -9.01 0.51
N SER A 52 0.45 -8.04 0.69
CA SER A 52 1.28 -7.53 -0.40
C SER A 52 2.14 -8.61 -1.06
N LEU A 53 2.71 -9.51 -0.26
CA LEU A 53 3.51 -10.63 -0.78
C LEU A 53 2.65 -11.63 -1.57
N ASN A 54 1.46 -11.96 -1.06
CA ASN A 54 0.54 -12.89 -1.72
C ASN A 54 0.01 -12.31 -3.04
N TYR A 55 -0.45 -11.05 -3.05
CA TYR A 55 -0.93 -10.40 -4.26
C TYR A 55 0.15 -10.21 -5.30
N ARG A 56 1.38 -9.85 -4.89
CA ARG A 56 2.49 -9.75 -5.83
C ARG A 56 2.80 -11.09 -6.49
N SER A 57 2.65 -12.18 -5.75
CA SER A 57 2.82 -13.54 -6.28
C SER A 57 1.71 -13.89 -7.29
N ALA A 58 0.45 -13.55 -6.98
CA ALA A 58 -0.68 -13.75 -7.88
C ALA A 58 -0.55 -12.90 -9.16
N LEU A 59 -0.23 -11.61 -9.03
CA LEU A 59 -0.04 -10.70 -10.17
C LEU A 59 1.06 -11.15 -11.11
N ARG A 60 2.16 -11.72 -10.60
CA ARG A 60 3.22 -12.29 -11.45
C ARG A 60 2.72 -13.42 -12.35
N LEU A 61 1.66 -14.14 -11.96
CA LEU A 61 1.08 -15.23 -12.73
C LEU A 61 -0.01 -14.74 -13.70
N THR A 62 -0.84 -13.79 -13.28
CA THR A 62 -2.03 -13.37 -14.04
C THR A 62 -1.81 -12.11 -14.86
N GLU A 63 -1.04 -11.15 -14.33
CA GLU A 63 -0.88 -9.81 -14.89
C GLU A 63 0.54 -9.27 -14.59
N PRO A 64 1.61 -9.86 -15.16
CA PRO A 64 3.00 -9.61 -14.75
C PRO A 64 3.49 -8.17 -14.98
N GLU A 65 2.87 -7.46 -15.92
CA GLU A 65 3.13 -6.04 -16.18
C GLU A 65 2.62 -5.13 -15.05
N ARG A 66 1.81 -5.68 -14.12
CA ARG A 66 1.22 -4.92 -13.02
C ARG A 66 2.14 -4.78 -11.82
N ASN A 67 2.34 -3.53 -11.43
CA ASN A 67 3.04 -3.14 -10.22
C ASN A 67 2.07 -3.08 -9.03
N LEU A 68 2.44 -3.74 -7.93
CA LEU A 68 1.73 -3.63 -6.67
C LEU A 68 2.33 -2.53 -5.80
N TYR A 69 1.49 -1.64 -5.30
CA TYR A 69 1.82 -0.60 -4.34
C TYR A 69 1.05 -0.80 -3.04
N LEU A 70 1.68 -0.47 -1.92
CA LEU A 70 1.04 -0.35 -0.62
C LEU A 70 0.70 1.12 -0.41
N ALA A 71 -0.59 1.45 -0.38
CA ALA A 71 -1.06 2.80 -0.11
C ALA A 71 -1.06 3.06 1.40
N VAL A 72 -0.41 4.14 1.82
CA VAL A 72 -0.19 4.52 3.21
C VAL A 72 -0.51 6.01 3.40
N PRO A 73 -1.29 6.39 4.42
CA PRO A 73 -1.49 7.79 4.79
C PRO A 73 -0.18 8.50 5.13
N GLY A 74 -0.08 9.80 4.81
CA GLY A 74 1.13 10.59 5.02
C GLY A 74 1.57 10.70 6.49
N ASP A 75 0.61 10.84 7.41
CA ASP A 75 0.82 10.86 8.86
C ASP A 75 1.39 9.53 9.38
N VAL A 76 0.77 8.42 9.01
CA VAL A 76 1.24 7.06 9.32
C VAL A 76 2.63 6.81 8.75
N TYR A 77 2.89 7.28 7.53
CA TYR A 77 4.21 7.13 6.92
C TYR A 77 5.28 7.81 7.77
N ASP A 78 5.00 9.04 8.22
CA ASP A 78 5.94 9.84 9.00
C ASP A 78 6.16 9.28 10.42
N GLU A 79 5.14 8.71 11.05
CA GLU A 79 5.22 8.19 12.43
C GLU A 79 5.70 6.72 12.53
N PHE A 80 5.31 5.87 11.58
CA PHE A 80 5.58 4.43 11.62
C PHE A 80 6.53 3.96 10.53
N PHE A 81 6.26 4.29 9.26
CA PHE A 81 7.05 3.73 8.16
C PHE A 81 8.48 4.29 8.13
N ARG A 82 8.74 5.50 8.66
CA ARG A 82 10.10 6.04 8.80
C ARG A 82 10.97 5.32 9.85
N ARG A 83 10.41 4.48 10.71
CA ARG A 83 11.19 3.75 11.72
C ARG A 83 12.21 2.84 11.03
N ARG A 84 13.45 2.82 11.54
CA ARG A 84 14.60 2.11 10.92
C ARG A 84 14.30 0.65 10.61
N PHE A 85 13.63 -0.05 11.53
CA PHE A 85 13.25 -1.46 11.35
C PHE A 85 12.26 -1.61 10.19
N ILE A 86 11.24 -0.77 10.12
CA ILE A 86 10.23 -0.82 9.06
C ILE A 86 10.84 -0.50 7.70
N GLN A 87 11.71 0.52 7.61
CA GLN A 87 12.48 0.83 6.40
C GLN A 87 13.33 -0.36 5.93
N ARG A 88 13.93 -1.12 6.86
CA ARG A 88 14.67 -2.33 6.53
C ARG A 88 13.76 -3.39 5.90
N VAL A 89 12.61 -3.66 6.50
CA VAL A 89 11.63 -4.64 5.98
C VAL A 89 11.12 -4.22 4.60
N ILE A 90 10.83 -2.93 4.39
CA ILE A 90 10.42 -2.37 3.08
C ILE A 90 11.49 -2.64 2.02
N ALA A 91 12.76 -2.40 2.33
CA ALA A 91 13.87 -2.62 1.42
C ALA A 91 14.07 -4.11 1.12
N GLU A 92 14.08 -4.96 2.15
CA GLU A 92 14.26 -6.42 2.02
C GLU A 92 13.17 -7.06 1.14
N HIS A 93 11.92 -6.62 1.30
CA HIS A 93 10.80 -7.12 0.51
C HIS A 93 10.51 -6.32 -0.76
N GLN A 94 11.29 -5.28 -1.07
CA GLN A 94 11.09 -4.41 -2.22
C GLN A 94 9.64 -3.88 -2.31
N LEU A 95 9.09 -3.45 -1.18
CA LEU A 95 7.74 -2.90 -1.13
C LEU A 95 7.73 -1.54 -1.82
N LYS A 96 6.82 -1.35 -2.78
CA LYS A 96 6.55 -0.05 -3.39
C LYS A 96 5.47 0.63 -2.55
N LEU A 97 5.75 1.81 -2.03
CA LEU A 97 4.80 2.58 -1.26
C LEU A 97 4.16 3.67 -2.12
N LEU A 98 2.86 3.87 -1.94
CA LEU A 98 2.11 5.01 -2.42
C LEU A 98 1.71 5.83 -1.19
N ILE A 99 2.27 7.03 -1.05
CA ILE A 99 1.95 7.88 0.10
C ILE A 99 0.90 8.87 -0.35
N PHE A 100 -0.24 8.89 0.32
CA PHE A 100 -1.33 9.82 0.03
C PHE A 100 -1.66 10.70 1.23
N SER A 101 -2.12 11.90 0.97
CA SER A 101 -2.74 12.75 1.98
C SER A 101 -4.22 12.41 1.98
N PRO A 102 -4.78 11.82 3.06
CA PRO A 102 -6.24 11.74 3.15
C PRO A 102 -6.77 13.17 3.08
N GLU A 103 -7.65 13.44 2.11
CA GLU A 103 -8.39 14.68 2.11
C GLU A 103 -9.11 14.74 3.45
N ARG A 104 -8.78 15.76 4.26
CA ARG A 104 -9.58 16.07 5.44
C ARG A 104 -10.94 16.49 4.90
N GLU A 105 -11.93 15.61 5.01
CA GLU A 105 -13.33 16.06 5.09
C GLU A 105 -13.50 17.07 6.24
#